data_AF-A0A1A9Z103-F1
#
_entry.id   AF-A0A1A9Z103-F1
#
_cell.length_a   1.000
_cell.length_b   1.000
_cell.length_c   1.000
_cell.angle_alpha   90.00
_cell.angle_beta   90.00
_cell.angle_gamma   90.00
#
_symmetry.space_group_name_H-M   'P 1'
#
loop_
_entity.id
_entity.type
_entity.pdbx_description
1 polymer ?
#
loop_
_entity_poly.entity_id
_entity_poly.type
_entity_poly.pdbx_seq_one_letter_code
_entity_poly.pdbx_strand_id
1 'polypeptide(L)'
;EIGVRLVSFAVHWIKAEIHEYVLRNWRIVKVATTKAQRKLFFNLRKAKKKLGWFNQYEVDMLAKTLGVTSKDVREMESRMSAQDMRFDFHMEEEKNKNCSTRYLKDKTSNFANLIVEDNWDLHATDKLSAALSELDLRSQEIIRARWLQDDNKSTLQMLAKKYGISAERVRQLEQNAMKKIRFSVES
;
A
#
# COMPACT_ATOMS: atom_id res chain seq x y z
N GLU A 1 -51.00 3.33 -33.66
CA GLU A 1 -49.63 3.28 -34.22
C GLU A 1 -48.95 4.62 -33.93
N ILE A 2 -47.73 4.61 -33.40
CA ILE A 2 -47.02 5.84 -33.02
C ILE A 2 -46.49 6.46 -34.32
N GLY A 3 -47.19 7.48 -34.85
CA GLY A 3 -46.96 8.10 -36.17
C GLY A 3 -45.68 8.93 -36.29
N VAL A 4 -44.53 8.38 -35.91
CA VAL A 4 -43.23 9.05 -36.00
C VAL A 4 -42.40 8.40 -37.10
N ARG A 5 -41.77 9.22 -37.96
CA ARG A 5 -40.90 8.73 -39.04
C ARG A 5 -39.73 7.94 -38.45
N LEU A 6 -39.48 6.75 -39.01
CA LEU A 6 -38.36 5.88 -38.62
C LEU A 6 -37.02 6.64 -38.57
N VAL A 7 -36.80 7.55 -39.52
CA VAL A 7 -35.60 8.39 -39.58
C VAL A 7 -35.44 9.25 -38.34
N SER A 8 -36.52 9.88 -37.86
CA SER A 8 -36.49 10.73 -36.66
C SER A 8 -36.18 9.94 -35.40
N PHE A 9 -36.67 8.70 -35.33
CA PHE A 9 -36.35 7.79 -34.23
C PHE A 9 -34.87 7.34 -34.31
N ALA A 10 -34.41 6.86 -35.46
CA ALA A 10 -33.06 6.36 -35.66
C ALA A 10 -31.99 7.43 -35.36
N VAL A 11 -32.20 8.68 -35.76
CA VAL A 11 -31.27 9.79 -35.49
C VAL A 11 -31.05 10.00 -34.00
N HIS A 12 -32.08 9.88 -33.17
CA HIS A 12 -31.96 10.02 -31.72
C HIS A 12 -31.06 8.92 -31.13
N TRP A 13 -31.29 7.66 -31.52
CA TRP A 13 -30.53 6.51 -31.03
C TRP A 13 -29.08 6.53 -31.50
N ILE A 14 -28.83 6.83 -32.78
CA ILE A 14 -27.48 6.94 -33.32
C ILE A 14 -26.68 8.01 -32.56
N LYS A 15 -27.29 9.18 -32.32
CA LYS A 15 -26.64 10.26 -31.58
C LYS A 15 -26.36 9.90 -30.12
N ALA A 16 -27.30 9.23 -29.45
CA ALA A 16 -27.12 8.75 -28.09
C ALA A 16 -25.96 7.75 -28.00
N GLU A 17 -25.87 6.81 -28.94
CA GLU A 17 -24.82 5.80 -28.94
C GLU A 17 -23.43 6.38 -29.25
N ILE A 18 -23.36 7.36 -30.15
CA ILE A 18 -22.13 8.13 -30.38
C ILE A 18 -21.71 8.87 -29.11
N HIS A 19 -22.63 9.54 -28.42
CA HIS A 19 -22.31 10.25 -27.17
C HIS A 19 -21.78 9.30 -26.10
N GLU A 20 -22.42 8.13 -25.93
CA GLU A 20 -21.99 7.13 -24.95
C GLU A 20 -20.64 6.50 -25.35
N TYR A 21 -20.41 6.23 -26.63
CA TYR A 21 -19.12 5.77 -27.14
C TYR A 21 -18.00 6.77 -26.84
N VAL A 22 -18.23 8.06 -27.11
CA VAL A 22 -17.24 9.11 -26.81
C VAL A 22 -16.96 9.18 -25.32
N LEU A 23 -17.98 9.11 -24.45
CA LEU A 23 -17.78 9.13 -22.99
C LEU A 23 -16.99 7.91 -22.49
N ARG A 24 -17.24 6.72 -23.06
CA ARG A 24 -16.56 5.48 -22.67
C ARG A 24 -15.11 5.42 -23.13
N ASN A 25 -14.79 5.98 -24.30
CA ASN A 25 -13.48 5.85 -24.95
C ASN A 25 -12.65 7.15 -24.98
N TRP A 26 -13.10 8.21 -24.30
CA TRP A 26 -12.36 9.49 -24.29
C TRP A 26 -10.96 9.36 -23.68
N ARG A 27 -10.83 8.57 -22.61
CA ARG A 27 -9.59 8.40 -21.82
C ARG A 27 -9.51 7.03 -21.19
N ILE A 28 -8.30 6.68 -20.73
CA ILE A 28 -8.03 5.47 -19.96
C ILE A 28 -8.87 5.47 -18.67
N VAL A 29 -8.94 6.62 -17.98
CA VAL A 29 -9.76 6.78 -16.77
C VAL A 29 -11.12 7.40 -17.13
N LYS A 30 -12.21 6.77 -16.68
CA LYS A 30 -13.56 7.27 -16.88
C LYS A 30 -13.79 8.57 -16.11
N VAL A 31 -14.01 9.67 -16.83
CA VAL A 31 -14.13 11.02 -16.24
C VAL A 31 -15.57 11.40 -15.88
N ALA A 32 -16.57 10.98 -16.67
CA ALA A 32 -17.95 11.47 -16.59
C ALA A 32 -18.96 10.36 -16.26
N THR A 33 -18.92 9.89 -15.01
CA THR A 33 -19.82 8.85 -14.51
C THR A 33 -21.16 9.41 -14.05
N THR A 34 -21.21 10.66 -13.58
CA THR A 34 -22.45 11.28 -13.08
C THR A 34 -23.18 12.11 -14.14
N LYS A 35 -24.49 12.33 -13.96
CA LYS A 35 -25.31 13.18 -14.85
C LYS A 35 -24.77 14.60 -14.96
N ALA A 36 -24.30 15.18 -13.85
CA ALA A 36 -23.69 16.50 -13.79
C ALA A 36 -22.38 16.55 -14.59
N GLN A 37 -21.50 15.55 -14.42
CA GLN A 37 -20.24 15.45 -15.16
C GLN A 37 -20.45 15.23 -16.66
N ARG A 38 -21.42 14.39 -17.07
CA ARG A 38 -21.78 14.21 -18.49
C ARG A 38 -22.23 15.54 -19.12
N LYS A 39 -23.04 16.33 -18.40
CA LYS A 39 -23.46 17.66 -18.85
C LYS A 39 -22.28 18.63 -18.96
N LEU A 40 -21.33 18.57 -18.02
CA LEU A 40 -20.11 19.37 -18.08
C LEU A 40 -19.20 18.95 -19.23
N PHE A 41 -18.98 17.65 -19.45
CA PHE A 41 -18.10 17.14 -20.50
C PHE A 41 -18.41 17.72 -21.90
N PHE A 42 -19.68 17.76 -22.29
CA PHE A 42 -20.09 18.27 -23.61
C PHE A 42 -20.16 19.80 -23.70
N ASN A 43 -20.40 20.50 -22.58
CA ASN A 43 -20.63 21.94 -22.57
C ASN A 43 -19.40 22.76 -22.16
N LEU A 44 -18.50 22.20 -21.35
CA LEU A 44 -17.33 22.87 -20.79
C LEU A 44 -16.32 23.21 -21.89
N ARG A 45 -16.11 22.30 -22.87
CA ARG A 45 -15.28 22.59 -24.05
C ARG A 45 -15.88 23.68 -24.96
N LYS A 46 -17.20 23.75 -25.07
CA LYS A 46 -17.90 24.80 -25.85
C LYS A 46 -17.81 26.16 -25.17
N ALA A 47 -17.87 26.19 -23.84
CA ALA A 47 -17.74 27.41 -23.05
C ALA A 47 -16.31 27.94 -22.99
N LYS A 48 -15.31 27.05 -23.11
CA LYS A 48 -13.89 27.39 -23.09
C LYS A 48 -13.46 28.07 -24.39
N LYS A 49 -13.74 29.37 -24.51
CA LYS A 49 -13.32 30.22 -25.64
C LYS A 49 -11.82 30.59 -25.60
N LYS A 50 -11.17 30.46 -24.44
CA LYS A 50 -9.74 30.79 -24.23
C LYS A 50 -8.97 29.55 -23.79
N LEU A 51 -7.70 29.44 -24.21
CA LEU A 51 -6.82 28.30 -23.92
C LEU A 51 -6.29 28.24 -22.46
N GLY A 52 -6.91 28.96 -21.52
CA GLY A 52 -6.46 29.10 -20.13
C GLY A 52 -7.36 28.38 -19.10
N TRP A 53 -7.02 28.49 -17.82
CA TRP A 53 -7.90 28.07 -16.72
C TRP A 53 -9.07 29.06 -16.57
N PHE A 54 -10.24 28.56 -16.17
CA PHE A 54 -11.39 29.42 -15.89
C PHE A 54 -11.11 30.31 -14.69
N ASN A 55 -11.54 31.57 -14.80
CA ASN A 55 -11.56 32.44 -13.64
C ASN A 55 -12.71 32.04 -12.70
N GLN A 56 -12.64 32.40 -11.41
CA GLN A 56 -13.67 32.06 -10.42
C GLN A 56 -15.08 32.52 -10.87
N TYR A 57 -15.17 33.71 -11.47
CA TYR A 57 -16.43 34.23 -12.02
C TYR A 57 -17.00 33.35 -13.15
N GLU A 58 -16.15 32.83 -14.04
CA GLU A 58 -16.57 31.97 -15.15
C GLU A 58 -17.05 30.61 -14.64
N VAL A 59 -16.38 30.06 -13.62
CA VAL A 59 -16.78 28.84 -12.93
C VAL A 59 -18.18 29.00 -12.31
N ASP A 60 -18.42 30.09 -11.59
CA ASP A 60 -19.69 30.34 -10.92
C ASP A 60 -20.83 30.62 -11.91
N MET A 61 -20.54 31.29 -13.02
CA MET A 61 -21.48 31.48 -14.12
C MET A 61 -21.87 30.14 -14.76
N LEU A 62 -20.89 29.29 -15.09
CA LEU A 62 -21.14 27.97 -15.68
C LEU A 62 -21.89 27.04 -14.74
N ALA A 63 -21.55 27.07 -13.44
CA ALA A 63 -22.25 26.36 -12.39
C ALA A 63 -23.75 26.73 -12.37
N LYS A 64 -24.06 28.04 -12.40
CA LYS A 64 -25.44 28.55 -12.44
C LYS A 64 -26.17 28.18 -13.74
N THR A 65 -25.54 28.36 -14.90
CA THR A 65 -26.16 28.03 -16.20
C THR A 65 -26.44 26.54 -16.36
N LEU A 66 -25.54 25.69 -15.86
CA LEU A 66 -25.66 24.23 -16.01
C LEU A 66 -26.38 23.58 -14.82
N GLY A 67 -26.63 24.30 -13.73
CA GLY A 67 -27.25 23.76 -12.52
C GLY A 67 -26.37 22.73 -11.82
N VAL A 68 -25.07 23.00 -11.75
CA VAL A 68 -24.05 22.10 -11.17
C VAL A 68 -23.22 22.88 -10.16
N THR A 69 -22.54 22.21 -9.23
CA THR A 69 -21.70 22.90 -8.24
C THR A 69 -20.43 23.47 -8.88
N SER A 70 -19.91 24.58 -8.34
CA SER A 70 -18.63 25.16 -8.77
C SER A 70 -17.45 24.21 -8.56
N LYS A 71 -17.53 23.35 -7.52
CA LYS A 71 -16.55 22.29 -7.26
C LYS A 71 -16.49 21.29 -8.41
N ASP A 72 -17.63 20.80 -8.88
CA ASP A 72 -17.68 19.85 -10.00
C ASP A 72 -17.15 20.47 -11.29
N VAL A 73 -17.40 21.77 -11.52
CA VAL A 73 -16.87 22.50 -12.70
C VAL A 73 -15.34 22.56 -12.65
N ARG A 74 -14.75 22.91 -11.51
CA ARG A 74 -13.28 22.97 -11.33
C ARG A 74 -12.63 21.58 -11.43
N GLU A 75 -13.27 20.58 -10.84
CA GLU A 75 -12.80 19.19 -10.94
C GLU A 75 -12.84 18.70 -12.40
N MET A 76 -13.96 18.94 -13.10
CA MET A 76 -14.10 18.58 -14.51
C MET A 76 -13.11 19.35 -15.40
N GLU A 77 -12.84 20.62 -15.10
CA GLU A 77 -11.80 21.38 -15.81
C GLU A 77 -10.41 20.73 -15.67
N SER A 78 -10.01 20.40 -14.44
CA SER A 78 -8.72 19.76 -14.17
C SER A 78 -8.60 18.39 -14.86
N ARG A 79 -9.67 17.60 -14.84
CA ARG A 79 -9.71 16.29 -15.50
C ARG A 79 -9.68 16.40 -17.03
N MET A 80 -10.30 17.45 -17.59
CA MET A 80 -10.29 17.69 -19.04
C MET A 80 -8.97 18.28 -19.54
N SER A 81 -8.21 18.99 -18.69
CA SER A 81 -6.94 19.65 -19.07
C SER A 81 -5.71 18.75 -18.98
N ALA A 82 -5.66 17.78 -18.06
CA ALA A 82 -4.55 16.84 -17.95
C ALA A 82 -4.38 16.04 -19.26
N GLN A 83 -3.21 15.58 -19.69
CA GLN A 83 -3.09 14.63 -20.81
C GLN A 83 -2.72 13.25 -20.26
N ASP A 84 -3.28 12.17 -20.80
CA ASP A 84 -2.89 10.82 -20.41
C ASP A 84 -1.43 10.62 -20.86
N MET A 85 -0.51 10.45 -19.90
CA MET A 85 0.91 10.29 -20.18
C MET A 85 1.23 8.84 -20.53
N ARG A 86 2.09 8.65 -21.52
CA ARG A 86 2.63 7.33 -21.87
C ARG A 86 3.60 6.88 -20.78
N PHE A 87 3.56 5.59 -20.45
CA PHE A 87 4.40 5.02 -19.40
C PHE A 87 5.88 4.98 -19.79
N ASP A 88 6.17 4.58 -21.03
CA ASP A 88 7.52 4.58 -21.58
C ASP A 88 7.55 5.42 -22.85
N PHE A 89 8.50 6.36 -22.91
CA PHE A 89 8.72 7.20 -24.07
C PHE A 89 10.20 7.09 -24.43
N HIS A 90 10.52 6.19 -25.35
CA HIS A 90 11.83 6.14 -25.99
C HIS A 90 12.01 7.41 -26.84
N MET A 91 12.62 8.45 -26.26
CA MET A 91 13.21 9.53 -27.04
C MET A 91 14.51 9.02 -27.64
N GLU A 92 14.52 8.71 -28.93
CA GLU A 92 15.72 8.17 -29.60
C GLU A 92 16.90 9.15 -29.66
N GLU A 93 16.76 10.44 -29.32
CA GLU A 93 17.84 11.41 -29.60
C GLU A 93 18.19 12.41 -28.48
N GLU A 94 17.66 12.28 -27.26
CA GLU A 94 18.14 13.11 -26.15
C GLU A 94 18.46 12.28 -24.92
N LYS A 95 19.77 12.12 -24.67
CA LYS A 95 20.38 11.43 -23.52
C LYS A 95 19.92 11.90 -22.13
N ASN A 96 18.95 12.81 -22.01
CA ASN A 96 18.51 13.38 -20.74
C ASN A 96 17.05 13.86 -20.70
N LYS A 97 16.13 13.25 -21.45
CA LYS A 97 14.68 13.43 -21.19
C LYS A 97 14.18 12.33 -20.26
N ASN A 98 14.16 12.69 -18.98
CA ASN A 98 13.58 12.01 -17.82
C ASN A 98 12.49 10.97 -18.17
N CYS A 99 12.88 9.70 -18.30
CA CYS A 99 11.89 8.63 -18.29
C CYS A 99 11.33 8.57 -16.86
N SER A 100 10.08 8.99 -16.70
CA SER A 100 9.38 9.10 -15.39
C SER A 100 9.44 7.80 -14.59
N THR A 101 9.59 6.66 -15.25
CA THR A 101 9.71 5.33 -14.66
C THR A 101 10.89 5.21 -13.69
N ARG A 102 12.02 5.87 -13.95
CA ARG A 102 13.22 5.80 -13.08
C ARG A 102 13.03 6.51 -11.73
N TYR A 103 12.04 7.38 -11.60
CA TYR A 103 11.78 8.15 -10.38
C TYR A 103 10.62 7.59 -9.55
N LEU A 104 9.90 6.59 -10.05
CA LEU A 104 8.83 5.93 -9.31
C LEU A 104 9.46 4.97 -8.29
N LYS A 105 9.39 5.36 -7.01
CA LYS A 105 9.81 4.51 -5.90
C LYS A 105 8.67 3.59 -5.51
N ASP A 106 8.97 2.29 -5.39
CA ASP A 106 8.08 1.38 -4.68
C ASP A 106 8.14 1.69 -3.18
N LYS A 107 6.98 1.96 -2.59
CA LYS A 107 6.84 2.27 -1.16
C LYS A 107 6.70 1.01 -0.30
N THR A 108 6.48 -0.14 -0.94
CA THR A 108 6.24 -1.43 -0.27
C THR A 108 7.50 -2.28 -0.18
N SER A 109 8.45 -2.11 -1.09
CA SER A 109 9.74 -2.80 -1.04
C SER A 109 10.70 -2.13 -0.05
N ASN A 110 10.79 -2.64 1.18
CA ASN A 110 11.92 -2.33 2.08
C ASN A 110 12.81 -3.56 2.25
N PHE A 111 13.59 -3.83 1.22
CA PHE A 111 14.56 -4.94 1.19
C PHE A 111 15.60 -4.86 2.31
N ALA A 112 15.96 -3.63 2.72
CA ALA A 112 16.91 -3.43 3.81
C ALA A 112 16.36 -3.94 5.15
N ASN A 113 15.09 -3.67 5.46
CA ASN A 113 14.47 -4.15 6.70
C ASN A 113 14.38 -5.67 6.74
N LEU A 114 14.01 -6.31 5.62
CA LEU A 114 13.92 -7.77 5.56
C LEU A 114 15.27 -8.45 5.82
N ILE A 115 16.34 -7.95 5.20
CA ILE A 115 17.71 -8.47 5.45
C ILE A 115 18.12 -8.24 6.90
N VAL A 116 17.76 -7.08 7.46
CA VAL A 116 18.08 -6.76 8.84
C VAL A 116 17.39 -7.75 9.77
N GLU A 117 16.08 -8.00 9.60
CA GLU A 117 15.32 -8.99 10.39
C GLU A 117 15.92 -10.40 10.30
N ASP A 118 16.20 -10.89 9.08
CA ASP A 118 16.82 -12.23 8.89
C ASP A 118 18.18 -12.34 9.60
N ASN A 119 19.01 -11.30 9.52
CA ASN A 119 20.30 -11.27 10.21
C ASN A 119 20.14 -11.19 11.73
N TRP A 120 19.13 -10.48 12.24
CA TRP A 120 18.87 -10.39 13.68
C TRP A 120 18.49 -11.75 14.26
N ASP A 121 17.63 -12.51 13.58
CA ASP A 121 17.21 -13.83 14.04
C ASP A 121 18.40 -14.81 14.09
N LEU A 122 19.19 -14.88 13.02
CA LEU A 122 20.40 -15.71 12.99
C LEU A 122 21.38 -15.30 14.09
N HIS A 123 21.69 -14.01 14.20
CA HIS A 123 22.61 -13.51 15.21
C HIS A 123 22.09 -13.73 16.65
N ALA A 124 20.78 -13.62 16.88
CA ALA A 124 20.17 -13.92 18.17
C ALA A 124 20.29 -15.41 18.51
N THR A 125 20.06 -16.31 17.55
CA THR A 125 20.21 -17.75 17.77
C THR A 125 21.67 -18.13 18.05
N ASP A 126 22.63 -17.56 17.31
CA ASP A 126 24.06 -17.81 17.52
C ASP A 126 24.52 -17.31 18.89
N LYS A 127 24.17 -16.07 19.26
CA LYS A 127 24.48 -15.52 20.60
C LYS A 127 23.88 -16.35 21.72
N LEU A 128 22.63 -16.81 21.57
CA LEU A 128 21.96 -17.66 22.55
C LEU A 128 22.67 -19.02 22.67
N SER A 129 23.06 -19.61 21.53
CA SER A 129 23.79 -20.89 21.51
C SER A 129 25.16 -20.79 22.19
N ALA A 130 25.89 -19.69 21.97
CA ALA A 130 27.16 -19.40 22.61
C ALA A 130 26.98 -19.22 24.14
N ALA A 131 26.01 -18.40 24.56
CA ALA A 131 25.69 -18.20 25.98
C ALA A 131 25.26 -19.51 26.68
N LEU A 132 24.57 -20.41 25.97
CA LEU A 132 24.23 -21.74 26.48
C LEU A 132 25.44 -22.66 26.65
N SER A 133 26.52 -22.45 25.91
CA SER A 133 27.74 -23.26 25.98
C SER A 133 28.65 -22.89 27.16
N GLU A 134 28.57 -21.64 27.65
CA GLU A 134 29.31 -21.16 28.83
C GLU A 134 28.71 -21.63 30.16
N LEU A 135 27.48 -22.15 30.11
CA LEU A 135 26.77 -22.65 31.28
C LEU A 135 27.22 -24.07 31.64
N ASP A 136 27.17 -24.35 32.95
CA ASP A 136 27.36 -25.72 33.44
C ASP A 136 26.30 -26.65 32.84
N LEU A 137 26.67 -27.90 32.54
CA LEU A 137 25.82 -28.91 31.89
C LEU A 137 24.47 -29.05 32.58
N ARG A 138 24.49 -29.03 33.92
CA ARG A 138 23.28 -29.11 34.75
C ARG A 138 22.36 -27.90 34.58
N SER A 139 22.92 -26.71 34.44
CA SER A 139 22.17 -25.46 34.26
C SER A 139 21.61 -25.35 32.84
N GLN A 140 22.37 -25.82 31.85
CA GLN A 140 21.95 -25.91 30.46
C GLN A 140 20.73 -26.84 30.30
N GLU A 141 20.75 -28.03 30.93
CA GLU A 141 19.62 -28.95 30.91
C GLU A 141 18.36 -28.37 31.57
N ILE A 142 18.51 -27.67 32.70
CA ILE A 142 17.40 -27.01 33.40
C ILE A 142 16.75 -25.93 32.53
N ILE A 143 17.56 -25.11 31.84
CA ILE A 143 17.05 -24.06 30.94
C ILE A 143 16.39 -24.66 29.70
N ARG A 144 17.03 -25.65 29.06
CA ARG A 144 16.46 -26.33 27.88
C ARG A 144 15.10 -26.95 28.19
N ALA A 145 15.00 -27.69 29.31
CA ALA A 145 13.77 -28.38 29.70
C ALA A 145 12.63 -27.43 30.12
N ARG A 146 12.91 -26.17 30.45
CA ARG A 146 11.88 -25.19 30.87
C ARG A 146 11.53 -24.15 29.81
N TRP A 147 12.48 -23.77 28.97
CA TRP A 147 12.34 -22.60 28.09
C TRP A 147 12.45 -22.92 26.60
N LEU A 148 13.19 -23.96 26.21
CA LEU A 148 13.48 -24.29 24.80
C LEU A 148 12.74 -25.53 24.29
N GLN A 149 12.04 -26.25 25.16
CA GLN A 149 11.13 -27.32 24.75
C GLN A 149 9.70 -26.77 24.65
N ASP A 150 9.14 -26.81 23.45
CA ASP A 150 7.82 -26.24 23.17
C ASP A 150 6.67 -27.07 23.76
N ASP A 151 6.78 -28.40 23.73
CA ASP A 151 5.62 -29.28 24.02
C ASP A 151 5.54 -29.81 25.47
N ASN A 152 6.63 -29.80 26.25
CA ASN A 152 6.65 -30.40 27.59
C ASN A 152 7.58 -29.68 28.57
N LYS A 153 7.21 -28.45 28.96
CA LYS A 153 7.96 -27.67 29.95
C LYS A 153 8.00 -28.39 31.30
N SER A 154 9.18 -28.85 31.69
CA SER A 154 9.37 -29.59 32.94
C SER A 154 9.09 -28.70 34.14
N THR A 155 8.25 -29.16 35.06
CA THR A 155 8.00 -28.42 36.31
C THR A 155 9.24 -28.47 37.23
N LEU A 156 9.38 -27.46 38.10
CA LEU A 156 10.45 -27.43 39.11
C LEU A 156 10.51 -28.70 39.96
N GLN A 157 9.35 -29.30 40.26
CA GLN A 157 9.26 -30.54 41.03
C GLN A 157 9.79 -31.77 40.26
N MET A 158 9.56 -31.84 38.94
CA MET A 158 10.10 -32.93 38.13
C MET A 158 11.62 -32.84 38.01
N LEU A 159 12.16 -31.64 37.81
CA LEU A 159 13.61 -31.41 37.79
C LEU A 159 14.25 -31.67 39.16
N ALA A 160 13.59 -31.25 40.24
CA ALA A 160 14.00 -31.54 41.62
C ALA A 160 14.12 -33.05 41.87
N LYS A 161 13.11 -33.82 41.46
CA LYS A 161 13.13 -35.30 41.52
C LYS A 161 14.24 -35.89 40.65
N LYS A 162 14.41 -35.42 39.40
CA LYS A 162 15.45 -35.92 38.47
C LYS A 162 16.86 -35.80 39.04
N TYR A 163 17.19 -34.68 39.69
CA TYR A 163 18.53 -34.46 40.23
C TYR A 163 18.65 -34.67 41.75
N GLY A 164 17.62 -35.19 42.42
CA GLY A 164 17.65 -35.45 43.87
C GLY A 164 17.86 -34.21 44.74
N ILE A 165 17.34 -33.04 44.32
CA ILE A 165 17.53 -31.75 44.99
C ILE A 165 16.17 -31.08 45.26
N SER A 166 16.09 -30.18 46.25
CA SER A 166 14.89 -29.36 46.50
C SER A 166 14.50 -28.48 45.30
N ALA A 167 13.19 -28.27 45.10
CA ALA A 167 12.65 -27.39 44.05
C ALA A 167 13.20 -25.95 44.15
N GLU A 168 13.45 -25.44 45.36
CA GLU A 168 14.02 -24.09 45.55
C GLU A 168 15.46 -24.01 45.04
N ARG A 169 16.24 -25.08 45.19
CA ARG A 169 17.62 -25.11 44.69
C ARG A 169 17.67 -25.18 43.16
N VAL A 170 16.71 -25.85 42.51
CA VAL A 170 16.53 -25.78 41.04
C VAL A 170 16.19 -24.35 40.60
N ARG A 171 15.32 -23.65 41.33
CA ARG A 171 14.98 -22.24 41.08
C ARG A 171 16.19 -21.32 41.18
N GLN A 172 17.06 -21.53 42.17
CA GLN A 172 18.32 -20.78 42.29
C GLN A 172 19.27 -21.02 41.12
N LEU A 173 19.43 -22.28 40.69
CA LEU A 173 20.26 -22.63 39.53
C LEU A 173 19.73 -21.98 38.25
N GLU A 174 18.41 -22.01 38.04
CA GLU A 174 17.78 -21.31 36.92
C GLU A 174 18.03 -19.80 36.95
N GLN A 175 17.83 -19.14 38.09
CA GLN A 175 18.04 -17.69 38.19
C GLN A 175 19.50 -17.30 37.92
N ASN A 176 20.46 -18.07 38.45
CA ASN A 176 21.87 -17.81 38.20
C ASN A 176 22.24 -18.04 36.74
N ALA A 177 21.69 -19.08 36.13
CA ALA A 177 21.92 -19.38 34.73
C ALA A 177 21.31 -18.31 33.81
N MET A 178 20.10 -17.83 34.11
CA MET A 178 19.45 -16.74 33.36
C MET A 178 20.22 -15.41 33.48
N LYS A 179 20.80 -15.12 34.66
CA LYS A 179 21.68 -13.95 34.83
C LYS A 179 22.93 -14.05 33.95
N LYS A 180 23.55 -15.23 33.86
CA LYS A 180 24.71 -15.46 33.00
C LYS A 180 24.37 -15.31 31.51
N ILE A 181 23.25 -15.88 31.05
CA ILE A 181 22.80 -15.71 29.65
C ILE A 181 22.59 -14.23 29.33
N ARG A 182 21.90 -13.48 30.19
CA ARG A 182 21.69 -12.04 29.96
C ARG A 182 23.02 -11.30 29.83
N PHE A 183 23.97 -11.58 30.73
CA PHE A 183 25.29 -10.97 30.67
C PHE A 183 26.03 -11.29 29.35
N SER A 184 26.02 -12.54 28.90
CA SER A 184 26.70 -12.96 27.66
C SER A 184 26.00 -12.46 26.39
N VAL A 185 24.68 -12.19 26.43
CA VAL A 185 23.93 -11.66 25.27
C VAL A 185 24.03 -10.13 25.18
N GLU A 186 24.06 -9.43 26.32
CA GLU A 186 24.23 -7.97 26.41
C GLU A 186 25.69 -7.52 26.18
N SER A 187 26.66 -8.40 26.43
CA SER A 187 28.07 -8.20 26.09
C SER A 187 28.34 -8.40 24.58
#